data_AF-A0AAE0TRN4-F1
#
_entry.id   AF-A0AAE0TRN4-F1
#
_cell.length_a   1.000
_cell.length_b   1.000
_cell.length_c   1.000
_cell.angle_alpha   90.00
_cell.angle_beta   90.00
_cell.angle_gamma   90.00
#
_symmetry.space_group_name_H-M   'P 1'
#
loop_
_entity.id
_entity.type
_entity.pdbx_description
1 polymer ?
#
loop_
_entity_poly.entity_id
_entity_poly.type
_entity_poly.pdbx_seq_one_letter_code
_entity_poly.pdbx_strand_id
1 'polypeptide(L)'
;MKFTAALLALVGLAAASPLPVETVEEPAELINLEKRASLNYVQNYNGNKANYKYNQGAGTFSCSWNNPGDFVVGLGWTTGSARSITFSGSYSTNSGSYLAVYGWLNSPLTEYYVVENYSYDPCSVSGSQNVGSVTSDGSSYKICKHTQVNQPSIKGTNTFGQYFSVRASKRSSGTVTMGNHFNAWKKSGFAASNFNYQVMAVEAFSGTGSANMKVSG
;
A
#
# COMPACT_ATOMS: atom_id res chain seq x y z
N MET A 1 -86.52 3.39 11.28
CA MET A 1 -85.16 2.82 11.22
C MET A 1 -84.20 3.91 10.75
N LYS A 2 -83.19 4.19 11.57
CA LYS A 2 -81.91 4.86 11.25
C LYS A 2 -81.97 6.27 10.58
N PHE A 3 -82.15 7.28 11.44
CA PHE A 3 -81.28 8.48 11.65
C PHE A 3 -80.01 8.55 10.75
N THR A 4 -79.57 9.66 10.14
CA THR A 4 -79.75 11.10 10.41
C THR A 4 -79.36 11.92 9.15
N ALA A 5 -79.96 13.10 9.04
CA ALA A 5 -79.75 14.14 8.03
C ALA A 5 -78.44 14.96 8.19
N ALA A 6 -77.99 15.61 7.11
CA ALA A 6 -77.75 17.07 6.98
C ALA A 6 -76.94 17.34 5.69
N LEU A 7 -77.44 18.06 4.68
CA LEU A 7 -77.74 19.50 4.51
C LEU A 7 -76.56 20.29 3.88
N LEU A 8 -76.85 20.78 2.67
CA LEU A 8 -76.33 21.92 1.89
C LEU A 8 -75.09 22.68 2.38
N ALA A 9 -74.17 23.01 1.46
CA ALA A 9 -74.11 24.37 0.87
C ALA A 9 -72.98 24.57 -0.17
N LEU A 10 -73.37 25.27 -1.24
CA LEU A 10 -72.66 26.21 -2.13
C LEU A 10 -71.27 25.87 -2.69
N VAL A 11 -71.26 25.75 -4.02
CA VAL A 11 -70.10 25.82 -4.91
C VAL A 11 -69.64 27.28 -5.03
N GLY A 12 -68.43 27.58 -4.55
CA GLY A 12 -67.69 28.78 -4.92
C GLY A 12 -66.55 28.39 -5.86
N LEU A 13 -66.57 28.88 -7.11
CA LEU A 13 -65.41 28.78 -8.00
C LEU A 13 -64.32 29.76 -7.52
N ALA A 14 -63.19 29.22 -7.09
CA ALA A 14 -61.94 29.96 -7.01
C ALA A 14 -61.00 29.44 -8.10
N ALA A 15 -60.65 30.29 -9.05
CA ALA A 15 -59.60 30.04 -10.02
C ALA A 15 -58.24 30.14 -9.32
N ALA A 16 -57.49 29.04 -9.29
CA ALA A 16 -56.09 29.03 -8.88
C ALA A 16 -55.22 28.87 -10.14
N SER A 17 -54.38 29.87 -10.40
CA SER A 17 -53.31 29.84 -11.39
C SER A 17 -52.26 28.78 -11.03
N PRO A 18 -51.69 28.03 -11.99
CA PRO A 18 -50.63 27.07 -11.69
C PRO A 18 -49.35 27.82 -11.29
N LEU A 19 -48.81 27.48 -10.12
CA LEU A 19 -47.45 27.87 -9.72
C LEU A 19 -46.44 27.09 -10.58
N PRO A 20 -45.30 27.69 -10.95
CA PRO A 20 -44.24 26.98 -11.65
C PRO A 20 -43.66 25.91 -10.71
N VAL A 21 -43.59 24.67 -11.21
CA VAL A 21 -42.82 23.58 -10.58
C VAL A 21 -41.34 23.93 -10.74
N GLU A 22 -40.68 24.32 -9.65
CA GLU A 22 -39.23 24.35 -9.60
C GLU A 22 -38.73 22.90 -9.66
N THR A 23 -38.16 22.53 -10.81
CA THR A 23 -37.34 21.33 -10.93
C THR A 23 -36.07 21.55 -10.13
N VAL A 24 -35.99 20.90 -8.97
CA VAL A 24 -34.73 20.80 -8.23
C VAL A 24 -33.82 19.88 -9.03
N GLU A 25 -32.93 20.46 -9.83
CA GLU A 25 -31.83 19.71 -10.43
C GLU A 25 -30.91 19.23 -9.30
N GLU A 26 -30.88 17.91 -9.10
CA GLU A 26 -29.93 17.25 -8.21
C GLU A 26 -28.51 17.61 -8.69
N PRO A 27 -27.63 18.16 -7.84
CA PRO A 27 -26.30 18.52 -8.30
C PRO A 27 -25.58 17.23 -8.67
N ALA A 28 -25.21 17.10 -9.95
CA ALA A 28 -24.38 16.01 -10.43
C ALA A 28 -23.13 15.92 -9.55
N GLU A 29 -23.02 14.81 -8.81
CA GLU A 29 -21.87 14.52 -7.98
C GLU A 29 -20.64 14.52 -8.90
N LEU A 30 -19.81 15.56 -8.82
CA LEU A 30 -18.53 15.61 -9.47
C LEU A 30 -17.66 14.53 -8.82
N ILE A 31 -17.76 13.31 -9.34
CA ILE A 31 -16.85 12.23 -9.02
C ILE A 31 -15.47 12.69 -9.51
N ASN A 32 -14.72 13.31 -8.60
CA ASN A 32 -13.32 13.58 -8.77
C ASN A 32 -12.61 12.23 -8.66
N LEU A 33 -12.73 11.42 -9.73
CA LEU A 33 -11.85 10.29 -10.03
C LEU A 33 -10.48 10.88 -10.28
N GLU A 34 -9.79 11.32 -9.23
CA GLU A 34 -8.34 11.27 -9.23
C GLU A 34 -8.00 9.87 -9.73
N LYS A 35 -7.35 9.80 -10.90
CA LYS A 35 -6.84 8.53 -11.45
C LYS A 35 -6.08 7.85 -10.31
N ARG A 36 -6.71 6.86 -9.66
CA ARG A 36 -5.98 5.88 -8.85
C ARG A 36 -4.87 5.40 -9.76
N ALA A 37 -3.62 5.64 -9.39
CA ALA A 37 -2.51 5.37 -10.28
C ALA A 37 -2.52 3.86 -10.49
N SER A 38 -3.04 3.42 -11.63
CA SER A 38 -3.17 1.99 -11.93
C SER A 38 -1.80 1.35 -11.76
N LEU A 39 -1.75 0.24 -11.03
CA LEU A 39 -0.52 -0.52 -10.85
C LEU A 39 0.08 -0.80 -12.23
N ASN A 40 1.31 -0.35 -12.46
CA ASN A 40 1.98 -0.38 -13.77
C ASN A 40 3.33 -1.10 -13.73
N TYR A 41 3.66 -1.76 -12.61
CA TYR A 41 4.91 -2.49 -12.45
C TYR A 41 4.72 -3.82 -11.72
N VAL A 42 5.42 -4.84 -12.22
CA VAL A 42 5.48 -6.18 -11.64
C VAL A 42 6.91 -6.43 -11.17
N GLN A 43 7.10 -6.56 -9.87
CA GLN A 43 8.36 -7.00 -9.29
C GLN A 43 8.45 -8.52 -9.37
N ASN A 44 9.52 -9.03 -9.99
CA ASN A 44 9.76 -10.47 -10.13
C ASN A 44 11.26 -10.79 -10.12
N TYR A 45 11.84 -10.82 -8.93
CA TYR A 45 13.19 -11.32 -8.71
C TYR A 45 13.08 -12.75 -8.12
N ASN A 46 13.57 -13.74 -8.86
CA ASN A 46 13.51 -15.17 -8.53
C ASN A 46 12.09 -15.71 -8.22
N GLY A 47 11.03 -15.15 -8.81
CA GLY A 47 9.65 -15.57 -8.52
C GLY A 47 9.32 -17.01 -8.91
N ASN A 48 10.13 -17.63 -9.79
CA ASN A 48 10.07 -19.07 -10.08
C ASN A 48 10.33 -19.94 -8.83
N LYS A 49 11.07 -19.43 -7.84
CA LYS A 49 11.32 -20.11 -6.56
C LYS A 49 10.16 -19.98 -5.55
N ALA A 50 9.17 -19.15 -5.88
CA ALA A 50 8.07 -18.80 -4.98
C ALA A 50 6.69 -19.07 -5.60
N ASN A 51 6.60 -19.87 -6.68
CA ASN A 51 5.35 -20.14 -7.39
C ASN A 51 4.54 -18.85 -7.63
N TYR A 52 5.23 -17.79 -8.04
CA TYR A 52 4.67 -16.44 -8.12
C TYR A 52 3.60 -16.34 -9.20
N LYS A 53 2.42 -15.84 -8.83
CA LYS A 53 1.28 -15.57 -9.72
C LYS A 53 0.76 -14.17 -9.45
N TYR A 54 0.33 -13.47 -10.49
CA TYR A 54 -0.20 -12.11 -10.36
C TYR A 54 -1.30 -11.82 -11.37
N ASN A 55 -2.18 -10.89 -11.01
CA ASN A 55 -3.09 -10.20 -11.92
C ASN A 55 -2.96 -8.69 -11.64
N GLN A 56 -2.20 -8.01 -12.49
CA GLN A 56 -1.88 -6.59 -12.32
C GLN A 56 -3.14 -5.70 -12.40
N GLY A 57 -4.08 -6.01 -13.30
CA GLY A 57 -5.34 -5.26 -13.43
C GLY A 57 -6.25 -5.39 -12.20
N ALA A 58 -6.24 -6.56 -11.55
CA ALA A 58 -6.95 -6.78 -10.29
C ALA A 58 -6.17 -6.30 -9.06
N GLY A 59 -4.89 -5.96 -9.23
CA GLY A 59 -3.96 -5.65 -8.15
C GLY A 59 -3.72 -6.80 -7.19
N THR A 60 -3.77 -8.05 -7.65
CA THR A 60 -3.60 -9.22 -6.81
C THR A 60 -2.33 -9.98 -7.17
N PHE A 61 -1.66 -10.54 -6.17
CA PHE A 61 -0.59 -11.49 -6.37
C PHE A 61 -0.54 -12.54 -5.26
N SER A 62 0.04 -13.69 -5.57
CA SER A 62 0.25 -14.76 -4.61
C SER A 62 1.61 -15.41 -4.82
N CYS A 63 2.19 -15.91 -3.73
CA CYS A 63 3.41 -16.70 -3.75
C CYS A 63 3.38 -17.76 -2.66
N SER A 64 4.08 -18.86 -2.88
CA SER A 64 4.32 -19.94 -1.92
C SER A 64 5.72 -20.46 -2.11
N TRP A 65 6.48 -20.60 -1.03
CA TRP A 65 7.89 -20.96 -1.11
C TRP A 65 8.25 -22.08 -0.14
N ASN A 66 9.31 -22.79 -0.49
CA ASN A 66 9.97 -23.77 0.36
C ASN A 66 11.49 -23.67 0.16
N ASN A 67 12.18 -23.09 1.13
CA ASN A 67 13.62 -22.81 1.15
C ASN A 67 14.14 -22.19 -0.16
N PRO A 68 13.66 -21.00 -0.55
CA PRO A 68 13.92 -20.40 -1.86
C PRO A 68 15.35 -19.87 -2.03
N GLY A 69 16.12 -19.77 -0.95
CA GLY A 69 17.39 -19.04 -0.93
C GLY A 69 17.21 -17.53 -0.93
N ASP A 70 16.51 -16.98 -1.94
CA ASP A 70 16.11 -15.57 -2.00
C ASP A 70 15.13 -15.30 -3.17
N PHE A 71 14.07 -14.52 -2.92
CA PHE A 71 13.18 -13.95 -3.93
C PHE A 71 12.54 -12.65 -3.42
N VAL A 72 12.17 -11.75 -4.35
CA VAL A 72 11.35 -10.57 -4.07
C VAL A 72 10.31 -10.43 -5.18
N VAL A 73 9.03 -10.53 -4.83
CA VAL A 73 7.92 -10.47 -5.78
C VAL A 73 6.81 -9.55 -5.30
N GLY A 74 6.11 -8.88 -6.21
CA GLY A 74 5.04 -7.96 -5.85
C GLY A 74 4.52 -7.11 -7.00
N LEU A 75 3.61 -6.20 -6.66
CA LEU A 75 2.99 -5.27 -7.59
C LEU A 75 3.08 -3.82 -7.10
N GLY A 76 3.14 -2.89 -8.02
CA GLY A 76 3.20 -1.47 -7.69
C GLY A 76 3.38 -0.58 -8.91
N TRP A 77 4.32 0.36 -8.79
CA TRP A 77 4.51 1.44 -9.73
C TRP A 77 5.95 1.52 -10.24
N THR A 78 6.11 1.87 -11.52
CA THR A 78 7.41 2.04 -12.19
C THR A 78 8.24 3.16 -11.57
N THR A 79 7.59 4.16 -10.99
CA THR A 79 8.24 5.28 -10.30
C THR A 79 7.65 5.41 -8.90
N GLY A 80 8.49 5.39 -7.89
CA GLY A 80 8.13 5.61 -6.49
C GLY A 80 7.71 7.05 -6.24
N SER A 81 6.88 7.25 -5.22
CA SER A 81 6.53 8.58 -4.71
C SER A 81 6.08 8.47 -3.25
N ALA A 82 5.77 9.60 -2.62
CA ALA A 82 5.23 9.66 -1.27
C ALA A 82 3.74 9.23 -1.19
N ARG A 83 3.25 8.42 -2.13
CA ARG A 83 1.87 7.93 -2.19
C ARG A 83 1.51 7.07 -0.98
N SER A 84 0.22 7.04 -0.66
CA SER A 84 -0.32 6.04 0.26
C SER A 84 -0.56 4.73 -0.48
N ILE A 85 -0.13 3.62 0.12
CA ILE A 85 -0.28 2.28 -0.47
C ILE A 85 -1.18 1.46 0.45
N THR A 86 -2.35 1.06 -0.06
CA THR A 86 -3.28 0.20 0.65
C THR A 86 -3.12 -1.24 0.20
N PHE A 87 -2.98 -2.14 1.16
CA PHE A 87 -2.84 -3.57 0.91
C PHE A 87 -3.73 -4.38 1.86
N SER A 88 -4.07 -5.60 1.45
CA SER A 88 -4.82 -6.54 2.27
C SER A 88 -4.56 -7.96 1.81
N GLY A 89 -4.57 -8.93 2.71
CA GLY A 89 -4.40 -10.31 2.33
C GLY A 89 -4.05 -11.24 3.47
N SER A 90 -3.51 -12.40 3.11
CA SER A 90 -2.91 -13.35 4.04
C SER A 90 -1.41 -13.42 3.81
N TYR A 91 -0.66 -13.58 4.90
CA TYR A 91 0.78 -13.76 4.90
C TYR A 91 1.13 -14.67 6.07
N SER A 92 1.84 -15.76 5.78
CA SER A 92 2.26 -16.74 6.78
C SER A 92 3.63 -17.29 6.43
N THR A 93 4.50 -17.41 7.43
CA THR A 93 5.86 -17.89 7.29
C THR A 93 6.39 -18.40 8.62
N ASN A 94 7.39 -19.28 8.58
CA ASN A 94 8.09 -19.78 9.77
C ASN A 94 9.53 -19.26 9.92
N SER A 95 10.10 -18.60 8.90
CA SER A 95 11.50 -18.15 8.90
C SER A 95 11.71 -17.04 7.85
N GLY A 96 12.93 -16.52 7.78
CA GLY A 96 13.38 -15.35 7.01
C GLY A 96 12.51 -14.90 5.83
N SER A 97 11.57 -13.99 6.13
CA SER A 97 10.66 -13.40 5.16
C SER A 97 10.06 -12.08 5.66
N TYR A 98 9.74 -11.20 4.71
CA TYR A 98 9.11 -9.90 4.91
C TYR A 98 7.85 -9.75 4.04
N LEU A 99 6.85 -9.08 4.60
CA LEU A 99 5.77 -8.40 3.88
C LEU A 99 6.01 -6.90 4.02
N ALA A 100 6.32 -6.21 2.92
CA ALA A 100 6.78 -4.83 2.99
C ALA A 100 6.39 -4.00 1.76
N VAL A 101 6.26 -2.68 1.94
CA VAL A 101 6.48 -1.77 0.81
C VAL A 101 7.99 -1.74 0.54
N TYR A 102 8.38 -1.95 -0.71
CA TYR A 102 9.76 -2.11 -1.16
C TYR A 102 10.03 -1.23 -2.37
N GLY A 103 11.23 -0.67 -2.48
CA GLY A 103 11.64 0.07 -3.67
C GLY A 103 13.05 0.61 -3.62
N TRP A 104 13.39 1.41 -4.63
CA TRP A 104 14.74 1.94 -4.81
C TRP A 104 14.78 3.44 -5.14
N LEU A 105 15.92 4.06 -4.83
CA LEU A 105 16.37 5.33 -5.40
C LEU A 105 17.51 5.06 -6.38
N ASN A 106 17.55 5.80 -7.50
CA ASN A 106 18.63 5.68 -8.48
C ASN A 106 19.93 6.37 -8.03
N SER A 107 19.83 7.46 -7.27
CA SER A 107 20.98 8.24 -6.79
C SER A 107 20.65 9.03 -5.51
N PRO A 108 21.45 8.90 -4.43
CA PRO A 108 22.41 7.80 -4.23
C PRO A 108 21.68 6.45 -4.33
N LEU A 109 22.36 5.42 -4.83
CA LEU A 109 21.74 4.10 -4.97
C LEU A 109 21.32 3.61 -3.58
N THR A 110 20.01 3.47 -3.38
CA THR A 110 19.42 3.20 -2.07
C THR A 110 18.25 2.27 -2.22
N GLU A 111 18.24 1.20 -1.44
CA GLU A 111 17.11 0.29 -1.31
C GLU A 111 16.33 0.63 -0.04
N TYR A 112 15.00 0.49 -0.06
CA TYR A 112 14.20 0.82 1.12
C TYR A 112 13.01 -0.10 1.33
N TYR A 113 12.64 -0.24 2.61
CA TYR A 113 11.58 -1.10 3.09
C TYR A 113 10.73 -0.42 4.17
N VAL A 114 9.41 -0.52 4.05
CA VAL A 114 8.48 -0.37 5.18
C VAL A 114 7.89 -1.74 5.47
N VAL A 115 8.41 -2.40 6.49
CA VAL A 115 8.11 -3.80 6.84
C VAL A 115 6.88 -3.85 7.75
N GLU A 116 5.81 -4.46 7.23
CA GLU A 116 4.50 -4.53 7.88
C GLU A 116 4.31 -5.85 8.66
N ASN A 117 4.90 -6.94 8.17
CA ASN A 117 4.95 -8.24 8.83
C ASN A 117 6.26 -8.96 8.48
N TYR A 118 6.77 -9.78 9.38
CA TYR A 118 8.09 -10.43 9.22
C TYR A 118 8.28 -11.58 10.21
N SER A 119 9.17 -12.50 9.86
CA SER A 119 9.70 -13.57 10.74
C SER A 119 11.13 -13.29 11.23
N TYR A 120 11.86 -12.41 10.55
CA TYR A 120 13.20 -11.97 10.90
C TYR A 120 13.25 -10.43 10.95
N ASP A 121 13.90 -9.84 11.95
CA ASP A 121 13.97 -8.38 12.08
C ASP A 121 15.20 -7.85 11.33
N PRO A 122 15.04 -7.09 10.22
CA PRO A 122 16.19 -6.57 9.46
C PRO A 122 17.04 -5.57 10.26
N CYS A 123 16.49 -4.97 11.32
CA CYS A 123 17.25 -4.11 12.22
C CYS A 123 18.04 -4.87 13.30
N SER A 124 18.01 -6.21 13.28
CA SER A 124 18.84 -7.07 14.15
C SER A 124 20.11 -7.61 13.45
N VAL A 125 20.25 -7.35 12.15
CA VAL A 125 21.42 -7.75 11.35
C VAL A 125 22.67 -7.02 11.84
N SER A 126 23.80 -7.72 11.88
CA SER A 126 25.09 -7.12 12.22
C SER A 126 25.44 -5.95 11.29
N GLY A 127 25.93 -4.85 11.86
CA GLY A 127 26.24 -3.63 11.10
C GLY A 127 25.01 -2.79 10.74
N SER A 128 23.81 -3.17 11.20
CA SER A 128 22.64 -2.29 11.14
C SER A 128 22.74 -1.19 12.20
N GLN A 129 22.47 0.05 11.81
CA GLN A 129 22.44 1.21 12.70
C GLN A 129 20.99 1.62 12.95
N ASN A 130 20.56 1.62 14.22
CA ASN A 130 19.29 2.22 14.60
C ASN A 130 19.41 3.75 14.52
N VAL A 131 18.50 4.39 13.78
CA VAL A 131 18.52 5.83 13.52
C VAL A 131 17.22 6.52 13.96
N GLY A 132 16.42 5.86 14.80
CA GLY A 132 15.25 6.43 15.45
C GLY A 132 13.96 5.64 15.21
N SER A 133 12.84 6.35 15.24
CA SER A 133 11.51 5.77 15.04
C SER A 133 10.56 6.77 14.38
N VAL A 134 9.45 6.26 13.84
CA VAL A 134 8.33 7.05 13.34
C VAL A 134 7.02 6.39 13.73
N THR A 135 6.03 7.19 14.15
CA THR A 135 4.66 6.71 14.31
C THR A 135 3.90 7.01 13.02
N SER A 136 3.33 5.97 12.41
CA SER A 136 2.48 6.09 11.21
C SER A 136 1.41 5.01 11.24
N ASP A 137 0.24 5.31 10.71
CA ASP A 137 -0.80 4.30 10.43
C ASP A 137 -1.10 3.37 11.64
N GLY A 138 -1.17 3.96 12.84
CA GLY A 138 -1.53 3.28 14.09
C GLY A 138 -0.45 2.42 14.75
N SER A 139 0.83 2.50 14.34
CA SER A 139 1.92 1.84 15.08
C SER A 139 3.22 2.63 15.02
N SER A 140 4.11 2.32 15.96
CA SER A 140 5.50 2.78 15.92
C SER A 140 6.31 1.88 15.01
N TYR A 141 7.21 2.49 14.24
CA TYR A 141 8.18 1.81 13.41
C TYR A 141 9.58 2.13 13.91
N LYS A 142 10.35 1.10 14.22
CA LYS A 142 11.80 1.25 14.42
C LYS A 142 12.45 1.56 13.08
N ILE A 143 13.36 2.53 13.04
CA ILE A 143 14.11 2.89 11.83
C ILE A 143 15.54 2.44 11.98
N CYS A 144 16.03 1.69 11.01
CA CYS A 144 17.46 1.39 10.89
C CYS A 144 17.95 1.56 9.46
N LYS A 145 19.27 1.67 9.33
CA LYS A 145 19.95 1.67 8.05
C LYS A 145 21.19 0.78 8.07
N HIS A 146 21.56 0.27 6.91
CA HIS A 146 22.75 -0.55 6.72
C HIS A 146 23.37 -0.27 5.35
N THR A 147 24.63 -0.63 5.15
CA THR A 147 25.32 -0.52 3.86
C THR A 147 25.59 -1.91 3.31
N GLN A 148 25.00 -2.23 2.17
CA GLN A 148 25.32 -3.43 1.42
C GLN A 148 26.58 -3.18 0.58
N VAL A 149 27.59 -4.04 0.73
CA VAL A 149 28.87 -3.92 0.04
C VAL A 149 28.95 -4.98 -1.07
N ASN A 150 29.12 -4.54 -2.31
CA ASN A 150 29.24 -5.39 -3.51
C ASN A 150 28.13 -6.45 -3.62
N GLN A 151 26.88 -6.04 -3.41
CA GLN A 151 25.70 -6.91 -3.48
C GLN A 151 24.90 -6.68 -4.78
N PRO A 152 24.04 -7.64 -5.17
CA PRO A 152 23.08 -7.45 -6.26
C PRO A 152 22.19 -6.22 -6.03
N SER A 153 21.91 -5.48 -7.10
CA SER A 153 21.08 -4.27 -7.09
C SER A 153 20.41 -4.04 -8.44
N ILE A 154 19.56 -3.02 -8.53
CA ILE A 154 18.98 -2.55 -9.80
C ILE A 154 20.03 -2.00 -10.80
N LYS A 155 21.30 -1.88 -10.39
CA LYS A 155 22.44 -1.48 -11.23
C LYS A 155 23.52 -2.58 -11.31
N GLY A 156 23.11 -3.85 -11.21
CA GLY A 156 24.04 -4.98 -11.13
C GLY A 156 24.70 -5.08 -9.75
N THR A 157 25.92 -5.57 -9.67
CA THR A 157 26.66 -5.64 -8.40
C THR A 157 27.17 -4.25 -8.00
N ASN A 158 26.77 -3.76 -6.82
CA ASN A 158 27.13 -2.42 -6.37
C ASN A 158 27.20 -2.31 -4.84
N THR A 159 27.67 -1.17 -4.35
CA THR A 159 27.58 -0.79 -2.93
C THR A 159 26.47 0.24 -2.75
N PHE A 160 25.54 0.00 -1.84
CA PHE A 160 24.35 0.84 -1.65
C PHE A 160 23.86 0.87 -0.21
N GLY A 161 23.14 1.93 0.14
CA GLY A 161 22.47 2.05 1.43
C GLY A 161 21.13 1.32 1.44
N GLN A 162 20.75 0.78 2.59
CA GLN A 162 19.41 0.27 2.87
C GLN A 162 18.76 1.09 3.98
N TYR A 163 17.47 1.38 3.85
CA TYR A 163 16.65 1.99 4.90
C TYR A 163 15.46 1.11 5.22
N PHE A 164 15.21 0.88 6.51
CA PHE A 164 14.07 0.11 6.98
C PHE A 164 13.24 0.91 7.97
N SER A 165 11.93 0.84 7.82
CA SER A 165 10.96 1.08 8.91
C SER A 165 10.33 -0.27 9.26
N VAL A 166 10.51 -0.74 10.48
CA VAL A 166 10.02 -2.04 10.94
C VAL A 166 8.88 -1.85 11.93
N ARG A 167 7.67 -2.26 11.54
CA ARG A 167 6.44 -2.06 12.33
C ARG A 167 6.49 -2.88 13.61
N ALA A 168 6.21 -2.25 14.76
CA ALA A 168 6.13 -2.95 16.03
C ALA A 168 4.91 -3.86 16.12
N SER A 169 3.73 -3.35 15.74
CA SER A 169 2.47 -4.10 15.73
C SER A 169 2.23 -4.69 14.33
N LYS A 170 2.75 -5.89 14.09
CA LYS A 170 2.68 -6.59 12.80
C LYS A 170 1.25 -6.69 12.27
N ARG A 171 1.07 -6.52 10.96
CA ARG A 171 -0.24 -6.63 10.27
C ARG A 171 -0.08 -7.10 8.83
N SER A 172 -1.14 -7.68 8.27
CA SER A 172 -1.19 -8.12 6.87
C SER A 172 -2.22 -7.38 6.02
N SER A 173 -2.76 -6.28 6.56
CA SER A 173 -3.66 -5.37 5.86
C SER A 173 -3.56 -3.96 6.44
N GLY A 174 -3.86 -2.95 5.62
CA GLY A 174 -3.89 -1.55 6.02
C GLY A 174 -3.35 -0.63 4.93
N THR A 175 -3.10 0.61 5.31
CA THR A 175 -2.49 1.63 4.45
C THR A 175 -1.13 2.01 5.02
N VAL A 176 -0.13 2.13 4.14
CA VAL A 176 1.19 2.69 4.44
C VAL A 176 1.27 4.09 3.85
N THR A 177 1.39 5.09 4.72
CA THR A 177 1.54 6.49 4.31
C THR A 177 3.02 6.79 4.05
N MET A 178 3.52 6.53 2.84
CA MET A 178 4.96 6.60 2.53
C MET A 178 5.60 7.96 2.83
N GLY A 179 4.85 9.05 2.70
CA GLY A 179 5.32 10.39 3.07
C GLY A 179 5.86 10.47 4.51
N ASN A 180 5.22 9.80 5.47
CA ASN A 180 5.66 9.78 6.87
C ASN A 180 7.03 9.09 7.01
N HIS A 181 7.21 7.94 6.36
CA HIS A 181 8.44 7.17 6.38
C HIS A 181 9.59 7.93 5.70
N PHE A 182 9.36 8.46 4.49
CA PHE A 182 10.35 9.24 3.76
C PHE A 182 10.79 10.48 4.53
N ASN A 183 9.86 11.21 5.15
CA ASN A 183 10.19 12.37 5.97
C ASN A 183 10.99 12.00 7.21
N ALA A 184 10.74 10.84 7.81
CA ALA A 184 11.54 10.34 8.92
C ALA A 184 12.95 9.93 8.48
N TRP A 185 13.09 9.20 7.37
CA TRP A 185 14.38 8.76 6.85
C TRP A 185 15.25 9.91 6.34
N LYS A 186 14.67 11.01 5.84
CA LYS A 186 15.42 12.22 5.47
C LYS A 186 16.29 12.74 6.62
N LYS A 187 15.81 12.62 7.87
CA LYS A 187 16.53 13.05 9.07
C LYS A 187 17.82 12.26 9.31
N SER A 188 17.98 11.10 8.67
CA SER A 188 19.15 10.23 8.79
C SER A 188 19.91 10.01 7.48
N GLY A 189 19.60 10.82 6.46
CA GLY A 189 20.36 10.90 5.20
C GLY A 189 19.69 10.29 3.97
N PHE A 190 18.42 9.87 4.05
CA PHE A 190 17.69 9.39 2.87
C PHE A 190 17.34 10.55 1.93
N ALA A 191 17.68 10.43 0.65
CA ALA A 191 17.52 11.52 -0.30
C ALA A 191 16.05 11.84 -0.63
N ALA A 192 15.17 10.82 -0.65
CA ALA A 192 13.76 10.93 -1.03
C ALA A 192 13.51 11.67 -2.37
N SER A 193 14.40 11.42 -3.32
CA SER A 193 14.35 11.96 -4.68
C SER A 193 14.87 10.90 -5.65
N ASN A 194 14.58 11.05 -6.94
CA ASN A 194 15.07 10.14 -7.98
C ASN A 194 14.65 8.67 -7.73
N PHE A 195 13.37 8.49 -7.41
CA PHE A 195 12.78 7.17 -7.17
C PHE A 195 12.84 6.31 -8.43
N ASN A 196 13.22 5.04 -8.26
CA ASN A 196 12.98 3.96 -9.21
C ASN A 196 11.62 3.30 -8.85
N TYR A 197 11.40 2.02 -9.12
CA TYR A 197 10.15 1.34 -8.80
C TYR A 197 9.82 1.34 -7.30
N GLN A 198 8.54 1.15 -6.99
CA GLN A 198 8.01 0.99 -5.65
C GLN A 198 6.84 0.01 -5.68
N VAL A 199 6.87 -1.01 -4.84
CA VAL A 199 5.90 -2.11 -4.84
C VAL A 199 5.48 -2.49 -3.42
N MET A 200 4.31 -3.09 -3.28
CA MET A 200 4.02 -3.95 -2.15
C MET A 200 4.57 -5.34 -2.48
N ALA A 201 5.52 -5.83 -1.68
CA ALA A 201 6.28 -7.03 -1.95
C ALA A 201 6.22 -8.05 -0.82
N VAL A 202 6.44 -9.31 -1.21
CA VAL A 202 6.86 -10.39 -0.34
C VAL A 202 8.29 -10.76 -0.72
N GLU A 203 9.14 -10.81 0.29
CA GLU A 203 10.52 -11.30 0.19
C GLU A 203 10.68 -12.51 1.10
N ALA A 204 11.40 -13.53 0.65
CA ALA A 204 11.85 -14.59 1.55
C ALA A 204 13.17 -15.20 1.11
N PHE A 205 14.01 -15.51 2.10
CA PHE A 205 15.36 -16.02 1.94
C PHE A 205 15.60 -17.33 2.72
N SER A 206 14.65 -17.78 3.54
CA SER A 206 14.69 -19.12 4.13
C SER A 206 13.31 -19.62 4.56
N GLY A 207 13.23 -20.89 4.95
CA GLY A 207 12.03 -21.51 5.48
C GLY A 207 10.91 -21.67 4.47
N THR A 208 9.69 -21.81 4.98
CA THR A 208 8.48 -22.04 4.18
C THR A 208 7.44 -20.98 4.48
N GLY A 209 6.57 -20.72 3.51
CA GLY A 209 5.50 -19.76 3.69
C GLY A 209 4.65 -19.56 2.44
N SER A 210 3.63 -18.73 2.60
CA SER A 210 2.76 -18.31 1.52
C SER A 210 2.16 -16.94 1.79
N ALA A 211 1.78 -16.26 0.72
CA ALA A 211 1.04 -15.02 0.78
C ALA A 211 0.04 -14.92 -0.38
N ASN A 212 -1.07 -14.25 -0.12
CA ASN A 212 -2.05 -13.84 -1.12
C ASN A 212 -2.46 -12.41 -0.80
N MET A 213 -2.06 -11.47 -1.66
CA MET A 213 -2.12 -10.04 -1.41
C MET A 213 -2.94 -9.34 -2.49
N LYS A 214 -3.67 -8.32 -2.06
CA LYS A 214 -4.29 -7.31 -2.89
C LYS A 214 -3.65 -5.95 -2.59
N VAL A 215 -3.39 -5.17 -3.63
CA VAL A 215 -2.68 -3.88 -3.59
C VAL A 215 -3.51 -2.84 -4.32
N SER A 216 -3.53 -1.62 -3.81
CA SER A 216 -4.13 -0.45 -4.43
C SER A 216 -3.48 0.84 -3.90
N GLY A 217 -3.55 1.91 -4.67
CA GLY A 217 -3.04 3.23 -4.29
C GLY A 217 -3.15 4.23 -5.45
#